data_AF-A0A517RAZ7-F1
#
_entry.id   AF-A0A517RAZ7-F1
#
_cell.length_a   1.000
_cell.length_b   1.000
_cell.length_c   1.000
_cell.angle_alpha   90.00
_cell.angle_beta   90.00
_cell.angle_gamma   90.00
#
_symmetry.space_group_name_H-M   'P 1'
#
loop_
_entity.id
_entity.type
_entity.pdbx_description
1 polymer ?
#
loop_
_entity_poly.entity_id
_entity_poly.type
_entity_poly.pdbx_seq_one_letter_code
_entity_poly.pdbx_strand_id
1 'polypeptide(L)'
;MLYPQFAHRDCSHCLKWAYNDKPGAERYGEIEEFKGEPQRRHPKHLPLCQTKDGCPKGTPGGQNSLSDKNRQAYRHFRECKAVGQFPDDPIVRMNADLIQSVLDRVTEKQRVDELTLLTSIITR
;
A
#
# COMPACT_ATOMS: atom_id res chain seq x y z
N MET A 1 -2.49 -5.66 -2.56
CA MET A 1 -2.09 -4.23 -2.47
C MET A 1 -3.00 -3.61 -1.42
N LEU A 2 -2.48 -3.23 -0.25
CA LEU A 2 -3.31 -2.89 0.93
C LEU A 2 -4.12 -1.59 0.77
N TYR A 3 -3.83 -0.78 -0.26
CA TYR A 3 -4.50 0.50 -0.51
C TYR A 3 -4.67 0.74 -2.03
N PRO A 4 -5.61 0.04 -2.71
CA PRO A 4 -5.79 0.13 -4.16
C PRO A 4 -6.09 1.56 -4.65
N GLN A 5 -6.80 2.34 -3.86
CA GLN A 5 -7.14 3.73 -4.15
C GLN A 5 -5.93 4.67 -4.15
N PHE A 6 -4.78 4.23 -3.64
CA PHE A 6 -3.50 4.97 -3.69
C PHE A 6 -2.52 4.37 -4.72
N ALA A 7 -2.88 3.26 -5.37
CA ALA A 7 -2.00 2.54 -6.30
C ALA A 7 -1.50 3.42 -7.44
N HIS A 8 -2.44 4.14 -8.05
CA HIS A 8 -2.24 4.96 -9.25
C HIS A 8 -1.60 6.32 -8.96
N ARG A 9 -1.47 6.71 -7.68
CA ARG A 9 -0.93 8.02 -7.28
C ARG A 9 0.57 7.93 -7.03
N ASP A 10 1.41 8.51 -7.88
CA ASP A 10 2.83 8.72 -7.55
C ASP A 10 3.03 9.95 -6.64
N CYS A 11 4.16 10.02 -5.93
CA CYS A 11 4.42 11.11 -4.98
C CYS A 11 4.47 12.49 -5.66
N SER A 12 5.09 12.59 -6.84
CA SER A 12 5.17 13.85 -7.59
C SER A 12 3.78 14.35 -8.04
N HIS A 13 2.91 13.43 -8.46
CA HIS A 13 1.56 13.72 -8.87
C HIS A 13 0.68 14.12 -7.69
N CYS A 14 0.83 13.44 -6.55
CA CYS A 14 0.14 13.79 -5.30
C CYS A 14 0.53 15.20 -4.78
N LEU A 15 1.80 15.59 -4.94
CA LEU A 15 2.27 16.93 -4.59
C LEU A 15 1.72 18.01 -5.51
N LYS A 16 1.43 17.68 -6.78
CA LYS A 16 0.95 18.62 -7.80
C LYS A 16 -0.56 18.82 -7.74
N TRP A 17 -1.32 17.75 -7.52
CA TRP A 17 -2.78 17.75 -7.66
C TRP A 17 -3.51 17.51 -6.34
N ALA A 18 -4.68 18.12 -6.22
CA ALA A 18 -5.57 17.95 -5.08
C ALA A 18 -6.28 16.60 -5.19
N TYR A 19 -6.37 15.93 -4.06
CA TYR A 19 -6.91 14.60 -3.93
C TYR A 19 -7.85 14.59 -2.74
N ASN A 20 -8.98 13.88 -2.85
CA ASN A 20 -9.87 13.70 -1.73
C ASN A 20 -9.25 12.70 -0.76
N ASP A 21 -8.60 13.27 0.25
CA ASP A 21 -7.86 12.57 1.28
C ASP A 21 -8.67 12.47 2.59
N LYS A 22 -9.98 12.74 2.56
CA LYS A 22 -10.87 12.61 3.71
C LYS A 22 -11.30 11.15 3.91
N PRO A 23 -10.91 10.48 5.01
CA PRO A 23 -11.33 9.11 5.26
C PRO A 23 -12.86 8.97 5.30
N GLY A 24 -13.38 7.92 4.65
CA GLY A 24 -14.83 7.66 4.58
C GLY A 24 -15.61 8.52 3.60
N ALA A 25 -14.96 9.41 2.84
CA ALA A 25 -15.61 10.09 1.73
C ALA A 25 -15.88 9.11 0.57
N GLU A 26 -16.99 9.30 -0.14
CA GLU A 26 -17.40 8.47 -1.28
C GLU A 26 -16.31 8.36 -2.36
N ARG A 27 -15.59 9.46 -2.61
CA ARG A 27 -14.48 9.54 -3.56
C ARG A 27 -13.10 9.58 -2.89
N TYR A 28 -12.97 8.98 -1.70
CA TYR A 28 -11.68 8.90 -1.00
C TYR A 28 -10.66 8.17 -1.87
N GLY A 29 -9.50 8.78 -2.12
CA GLY A 29 -8.54 8.18 -3.04
C GLY A 29 -8.63 8.70 -4.48
N GLU A 30 -9.57 9.60 -4.80
CA GLU A 30 -9.69 10.19 -6.14
C GLU A 30 -9.22 11.64 -6.23
N ILE A 31 -8.86 12.07 -7.45
CA ILE A 31 -8.43 13.44 -7.74
C ILE A 31 -9.62 14.39 -7.65
N GLU A 32 -9.41 15.58 -7.09
CA GLU A 32 -10.43 16.62 -7.09
C GLU A 32 -10.50 17.27 -8.47
N GLU A 33 -11.70 17.36 -9.04
CA GLU A 33 -11.94 17.93 -10.36
C GLU A 33 -12.92 19.09 -10.26
N PHE A 34 -12.71 20.12 -11.09
CA PHE A 34 -13.65 21.21 -11.28
C PHE A 34 -13.91 21.37 -12.77
N LYS A 35 -15.18 21.25 -13.18
CA LYS A 35 -15.60 21.24 -14.60
C LYS A 35 -14.86 20.18 -15.44
N GLY A 36 -14.57 19.02 -14.84
CA GLY A 36 -13.86 17.91 -15.50
C GLY A 36 -12.34 18.07 -15.54
N GLU A 37 -11.79 19.15 -14.98
CA GLU A 37 -10.34 19.40 -14.97
C GLU A 37 -9.73 19.14 -13.59
N PRO A 38 -8.63 18.36 -13.50
CA PRO A 38 -7.85 18.17 -12.29
C PRO A 38 -7.49 19.48 -11.59
N GLN A 39 -7.76 19.55 -10.28
CA GLN A 39 -7.44 20.73 -9.49
C GLN A 39 -6.02 20.66 -8.95
N ARG A 40 -5.24 21.72 -9.16
CA ARG A 40 -3.92 21.84 -8.54
C ARG A 40 -4.08 21.92 -7.04
N ARG A 41 -3.15 21.29 -6.32
CA ARG A 41 -3.12 21.36 -4.87
C ARG A 41 -2.92 22.79 -4.42
N HIS A 42 -3.82 23.29 -3.58
CA HIS A 42 -3.66 24.62 -3.00
C HIS A 42 -2.45 24.62 -2.04
N PRO A 43 -1.59 25.66 -2.02
CA PRO A 43 -0.37 25.67 -1.18
C PRO A 43 -0.61 25.49 0.32
N LYS A 44 -1.82 25.84 0.80
CA LYS A 44 -2.21 25.65 2.22
C LYS A 44 -2.73 24.24 2.55
N HIS A 45 -2.98 23.39 1.55
CA HIS A 45 -3.52 22.05 1.75
C HIS A 45 -2.40 21.02 1.67
N LEU A 46 -2.00 20.51 2.84
CA LEU A 46 -0.94 19.53 2.95
C LEU A 46 -1.38 18.17 2.36
N PRO A 47 -0.50 17.48 1.61
CA PRO A 47 -0.72 16.07 1.26
C PRO A 47 -0.65 15.18 2.51
N LEU A 48 -1.30 14.02 2.49
CA LEU A 48 -1.29 13.07 3.62
C LEU A 48 0.09 12.73 4.17
N CYS A 49 1.11 12.66 3.30
CA CYS A 49 2.48 12.37 3.74
C CYS A 49 3.11 13.48 4.61
N GLN A 50 2.45 14.63 4.74
CA GLN A 50 2.86 15.78 5.56
C GLN A 50 1.87 16.08 6.69
N THR A 51 0.78 15.30 6.82
CA THR A 51 -0.15 15.40 7.95
C THR A 51 0.22 14.41 9.05
N LYS A 52 -0.44 14.51 10.20
CA LYS A 52 -0.25 13.58 11.33
C LYS A 52 -0.71 12.15 11.00
N ASP A 53 -1.67 12.01 10.09
CA ASP A 53 -2.22 10.71 9.69
C ASP A 53 -1.24 9.89 8.85
N GLY A 54 -0.33 10.58 8.14
CA GLY A 54 0.68 9.95 7.31
C GLY A 54 0.12 9.37 6.01
N CYS A 55 1.02 9.08 5.06
CA CYS A 55 0.67 8.40 3.82
C CYS A 55 1.07 6.93 3.91
N PRO A 56 0.20 5.97 3.53
CA PRO A 56 0.56 4.56 3.53
C PRO A 56 1.73 4.24 2.57
N LYS A 57 1.92 5.03 1.52
CA LYS A 57 3.08 4.91 0.60
C LYS A 57 4.36 5.57 1.13
N GLY A 58 4.32 6.19 2.31
CA GLY A 58 5.43 6.93 2.88
C GLY A 58 5.54 8.37 2.33
N THR A 59 6.72 8.97 2.49
CA THR A 59 7.02 10.34 2.03
C THR A 59 7.82 10.31 0.73
N PRO A 60 7.91 11.43 -0.02
CA PRO A 60 8.75 11.48 -1.21
C PRO A 60 10.22 11.08 -0.96
N GLY A 61 10.78 11.42 0.21
CA GLY A 61 12.14 11.04 0.61
C GLY A 61 12.26 9.71 1.35
N GLY A 62 11.13 9.05 1.65
CA GLY A 62 11.05 7.83 2.44
C GLY A 62 9.83 7.02 2.05
N GLN A 63 9.80 6.57 0.79
CA GLN A 63 8.70 5.76 0.29
C GLN A 63 8.72 4.39 0.95
N ASN A 64 7.56 3.89 1.35
CA ASN A 64 7.36 2.53 1.88
C ASN A 64 7.37 1.48 0.74
N SER A 65 8.24 1.67 -0.24
CA SER A 65 8.48 0.73 -1.33
C SER A 65 9.67 -0.18 -1.00
N LEU A 66 9.67 -1.39 -1.55
CA LEU A 66 10.87 -2.23 -1.49
C LEU A 66 12.05 -1.53 -2.15
N SER A 67 13.20 -1.52 -1.48
CA SER A 67 14.49 -1.22 -2.11
C SER A 67 14.76 -2.23 -3.23
N ASP A 68 15.68 -1.93 -4.15
CA ASP A 68 15.95 -2.85 -5.26
C ASP A 68 16.50 -4.19 -4.81
N LYS A 69 17.31 -4.21 -3.74
CA LYS A 69 17.76 -5.46 -3.09
C LYS A 69 16.58 -6.26 -2.55
N ASN A 70 15.65 -5.61 -1.84
CA ASN A 70 14.48 -6.29 -1.29
C ASN A 70 13.51 -6.75 -2.39
N ARG A 71 13.41 -6.00 -3.49
CA ARG A 71 12.63 -6.36 -4.67
C ARG A 71 13.19 -7.60 -5.35
N GLN A 72 14.51 -7.67 -5.51
CA GLN A 72 15.20 -8.85 -6.04
C GLN A 72 15.02 -10.06 -5.12
N ALA A 73 15.18 -9.89 -3.80
CA ALA A 73 14.95 -10.96 -2.82
C ALA A 73 13.51 -11.48 -2.88
N TYR A 74 12.51 -10.58 -2.94
CA TYR A 74 11.10 -10.96 -3.07
C TYR A 74 10.81 -11.69 -4.40
N ARG A 75 11.41 -11.24 -5.49
CA ARG A 75 11.31 -11.92 -6.79
C ARG A 75 11.90 -13.33 -6.72
N HIS A 76 13.10 -13.47 -6.17
CA HIS A 76 13.76 -14.76 -6.03
C HIS A 76 12.96 -15.72 -5.14
N PHE A 77 12.42 -15.21 -4.01
CA PHE A 77 11.50 -15.96 -3.16
C PHE A 77 10.29 -16.48 -3.95
N ARG A 78 9.67 -15.64 -4.78
CA ARG A 78 8.52 -16.03 -5.61
C ARG A 78 8.88 -17.12 -6.63
N GLU A 79 10.04 -17.01 -7.26
CA GLU A 79 10.54 -18.00 -8.23
C GLU A 79 10.74 -19.35 -7.53
N CYS A 80 11.45 -19.37 -6.39
CA CYS A 80 11.67 -20.58 -5.58
C CYS A 80 10.36 -21.20 -5.06
N LYS A 81 9.44 -20.36 -4.57
CA LYS A 81 8.13 -20.81 -4.07
C LYS A 81 7.28 -21.44 -5.18
N ALA A 82 7.36 -20.94 -6.42
CA ALA A 82 6.63 -21.50 -7.55
C ALA A 82 7.12 -22.91 -7.94
N VAL A 83 8.42 -23.19 -7.77
CA VAL A 83 9.01 -24.52 -8.04
C VAL A 83 9.03 -25.43 -6.81
N GLY A 84 8.71 -24.91 -5.62
CA GLY A 84 8.69 -25.68 -4.37
C GLY A 84 10.07 -26.02 -3.81
N GLN A 85 11.13 -25.40 -4.32
CA GLN A 85 12.51 -25.68 -3.93
C GLN A 85 13.28 -24.38 -3.71
N PHE A 86 13.96 -24.29 -2.57
CA PHE A 86 14.88 -23.20 -2.25
C PHE A 86 16.32 -23.72 -2.26
N PRO A 87 17.30 -22.91 -2.68
CA PRO A 87 18.71 -23.20 -2.48
C PRO A 87 19.03 -23.50 -1.01
N ASP A 88 19.96 -24.42 -0.74
CA ASP A 88 20.47 -24.68 0.60
C ASP A 88 21.48 -23.60 1.00
N ASP A 89 20.96 -22.39 1.22
CA ASP A 89 21.72 -21.21 1.64
C ASP A 89 21.07 -20.63 2.92
N PRO A 90 21.84 -20.41 4.00
CA PRO A 90 21.29 -19.90 5.26
C PRO A 90 20.61 -18.53 5.13
N ILE A 91 21.12 -17.64 4.28
CA ILE A 91 20.55 -16.31 4.05
C ILE A 91 19.25 -16.41 3.26
N VAL A 92 19.20 -17.28 2.25
CA VAL A 92 17.98 -17.53 1.48
C VAL A 92 16.89 -18.12 2.36
N ARG A 93 17.20 -19.11 3.21
CA ARG A 93 16.24 -19.68 4.17
C ARG A 93 15.68 -18.63 5.12
N MET A 94 16.55 -17.81 5.72
CA MET A 94 16.14 -16.75 6.63
C MET A 94 15.25 -15.72 5.93
N ASN A 95 15.62 -15.27 4.73
CA ASN A 95 14.82 -14.33 3.96
C ASN A 95 13.48 -14.92 3.53
N ALA A 96 13.45 -16.19 3.15
CA ALA A 96 12.22 -16.88 2.77
C ALA A 96 11.24 -16.97 3.94
N ASP A 97 11.73 -17.31 5.13
CA ASP A 97 10.92 -17.35 6.36
C ASP A 97 10.38 -15.97 6.75
N LEU A 98 11.23 -14.94 6.71
CA LEU A 98 10.80 -13.55 6.97
C LEU A 98 9.74 -13.07 5.97
N ILE A 99 9.92 -13.35 4.68
CA ILE A 99 8.94 -12.97 3.65
C ILE A 99 7.64 -13.74 3.86
N GLN A 100 7.72 -15.05 4.14
CA GLN A 100 6.55 -15.91 4.34
C GLN A 100 5.74 -15.46 5.55
N SER A 101 6.38 -15.21 6.70
CA SER A 101 5.71 -14.72 7.90
C SER A 101 5.00 -13.38 7.70
N VAL A 102 5.58 -12.46 6.91
CA VAL A 102 4.92 -11.19 6.54
C VAL A 102 3.69 -11.45 5.67
N LEU A 103 3.76 -12.36 4.69
CA LEU A 103 2.62 -12.70 3.83
C LEU A 103 1.48 -13.37 4.59
N ASP A 104 1.81 -14.24 5.54
CA ASP A 104 0.81 -14.94 6.36
C ASP A 104 0.06 -13.95 7.25
N ARG A 105 0.75 -13.01 7.89
CA ARG A 105 0.14 -11.93 8.68
C ARG A 105 -0.79 -11.03 7.87
N VAL A 106 -0.41 -10.71 6.62
CA VAL A 106 -1.27 -9.91 5.72
C VAL A 106 -2.53 -10.70 5.36
N THR A 107 -2.38 -11.98 5.05
CA THR A 107 -3.51 -12.85 4.68
C THR A 107 -4.48 -13.03 5.85
N GLU A 108 -3.96 -13.23 7.07
CA GLU A 108 -4.76 -13.34 8.29
C GLU A 108 -5.53 -12.05 8.59
N LYS A 109 -4.85 -10.89 8.51
CA LYS A 109 -5.50 -9.59 8.70
C LYS A 109 -6.64 -9.37 7.71
N GLN A 110 -6.43 -9.68 6.43
CA GLN A 110 -7.47 -9.56 5.40
C GLN A 110 -8.70 -10.41 5.73
N ARG A 111 -8.51 -11.65 6.19
CA ARG A 111 -9.62 -12.53 6.59
C ARG A 111 -10.38 -11.98 7.79
N VAL A 112 -9.69 -11.44 8.80
CA VAL A 112 -10.32 -10.82 9.98
C VAL A 112 -11.12 -9.59 9.58
N ASP A 113 -10.57 -8.73 8.71
CA ASP A 113 -11.25 -7.54 8.21
C ASP A 113 -12.54 -7.92 7.43
N GLU A 114 -12.48 -8.95 6.57
CA GLU A 114 -13.65 -9.48 5.84
C GLU A 114 -14.72 -10.06 6.78
N LEU A 115 -14.33 -10.86 7.78
CA LEU A 115 -15.23 -11.40 8.80
C LEU A 115 -15.90 -10.30 9.63
N THR A 116 -15.14 -9.25 9.98
CA THR A 116 -15.66 -8.09 10.71
C THR A 116 -16.68 -7.31 9.87
N LEU A 117 -16.43 -7.17 8.56
CA LEU A 117 -17.37 -6.55 7.64
C LEU A 117 -18.67 -7.37 7.54
N LEU A 118 -18.57 -8.68 7.35
CA LEU A 118 -19.73 -9.58 7.26
C LEU A 118 -20.58 -9.58 8.53
N THR A 119 -19.95 -9.63 9.70
CA THR A 119 -20.68 -9.57 10.99
C THR A 119 -21.40 -8.24 11.19
N SER A 120 -20.83 -7.12 10.74
CA SER A 120 -21.48 -5.80 10.81
C SER A 120 -22.69 -5.64 9.88
N ILE A 121 -22.78 -6.44 8.81
CA ILE A 121 -23.90 -6.47 7.88
C ILE A 121 -25.04 -7.37 8.41
N ILE A 122 -24.70 -8.49 9.05
CA ILE A 122 -25.66 -9.49 9.55
C ILE A 122 -26.33 -9.05 10.87
N THR A 123 -25.74 -8.11 11.61
CA THR A 123 -26.30 -7.58 12.87
C THR A 123 -27.11 -6.29 12.73
N ARG A 124 -27.51 -5.93 11.50
CA ARG A 124 -28.50 -4.88 11.20
C ARG A 124 -29.80 -5.50 10.69
#